data_AF-A0A7C7PUZ8-F1
#
_entry.id   AF-A0A7C7PUZ8-F1
#
_cell.length_a   1.000
_cell.length_b   1.000
_cell.length_c   1.000
_cell.angle_alpha   90.00
_cell.angle_beta   90.00
_cell.angle_gamma   90.00
#
_symmetry.space_group_name_H-M   'P 1'
#
loop_
_entity.id
_entity.type
_entity.pdbx_description
1 polymer ?
#
loop_
_entity_poly.entity_id
_entity_poly.type
_entity_poly.pdbx_seq_one_letter_code
_entity_poly.pdbx_strand_id
1 'polypeptide(L)'
;AADLPRGRVEAAEPGTVRLADGPRPAFFDQTLPMQGLKRTVYPARERLYAAGQAMSLEEDPVEAPPIAVLGVRPCDLAALDTLTAVFEAGPFVDSRFRQRREALFLVAVNCMRPAATCFCASMNTGPRAEGGFDLVLDEVMEADRHVFVVASGSARGRAVLDALPGEETGPADLAAARAGSQACAEAQRRHMPEGVAALLKQSYEDPHWANVAERCLSCANCTLVCPTCFCSTVEDRSSLDGAEAERWRRWDSCFGLDFSYLHGGAVRTETASRYRQWMTHKLSHWHDQFGMSGCVGCGRCIGWCPVGIDITAEAQALAASEQAA
;
A
#
# COMPACT_ATOMS: atom_id res chain seq x y z
N ALA A 1 11.53 -17.18 15.33
CA ALA A 1 11.76 -16.00 16.20
C ALA A 1 13.07 -15.28 15.85
N ALA A 2 14.18 -15.99 15.66
CA ALA A 2 15.47 -15.38 15.29
C ALA A 2 15.45 -14.64 13.95
N ASP A 3 14.56 -15.01 13.02
CA ASP A 3 14.42 -14.35 11.72
C ASP A 3 13.64 -13.03 11.76
N LEU A 4 13.06 -12.66 12.93
CA LEU A 4 12.36 -11.40 13.10
C LEU A 4 13.35 -10.26 13.44
N PRO A 5 13.08 -9.03 12.98
CA PRO A 5 13.98 -7.88 13.12
C PRO A 5 13.94 -7.29 14.54
N ARG A 6 14.18 -8.13 15.56
CA ARG A 6 14.08 -7.75 16.97
C ARG A 6 15.02 -6.59 17.28
N GLY A 7 14.48 -5.54 17.88
CA GLY A 7 15.25 -4.35 18.25
C GLY A 7 15.69 -3.51 17.06
N ARG A 8 15.02 -3.62 15.91
CA ARG A 8 15.28 -2.81 14.73
C ARG A 8 14.10 -1.92 14.41
N VAL A 9 14.40 -0.75 13.84
CA VAL A 9 13.42 0.20 13.31
C VAL A 9 13.86 0.67 11.93
N GLU A 10 12.91 1.14 11.13
CA GLU A 10 13.19 2.02 10.00
C GLU A 10 13.37 3.47 10.47
N ALA A 11 14.51 4.05 10.11
CA ALA A 11 14.71 5.49 10.03
C ALA A 11 14.29 5.91 8.61
N ALA A 12 13.07 6.41 8.49
CA ALA A 12 12.48 6.83 7.21
C ALA A 12 12.21 8.34 7.22
N GLU A 13 12.83 9.06 6.30
CA GLU A 13 12.60 10.47 6.02
C GLU A 13 12.34 10.63 4.51
N PRO A 14 11.86 11.79 4.02
CA PRO A 14 11.70 12.01 2.58
C PRO A 14 12.99 11.66 1.81
N GLY A 15 12.88 10.67 0.92
CA GLY A 15 13.98 10.16 0.09
C GLY A 15 15.04 9.30 0.77
N THR A 16 14.90 8.97 2.05
CA THR A 16 15.83 8.05 2.72
C THR A 16 15.10 7.05 3.60
N VAL A 17 15.44 5.77 3.45
CA VAL A 17 14.97 4.70 4.34
C VAL A 17 16.16 3.82 4.69
N ARG A 18 16.45 3.69 5.98
CA ARG A 18 17.52 2.82 6.50
C ARG A 18 17.05 2.05 7.70
N LEU A 19 17.57 0.83 7.88
CA LEU A 19 17.40 0.10 9.13
C LEU A 19 18.39 0.65 10.16
N ALA A 20 17.89 0.92 11.36
CA ALA A 20 18.67 1.34 12.51
C ALA A 20 18.32 0.48 13.72
N ASP A 21 19.14 0.55 14.75
CA ASP A 21 18.82 -0.05 16.04
C ASP A 21 17.69 0.74 16.71
N GLY A 22 16.71 0.01 17.23
CA GLY A 22 15.54 0.54 17.88
C GLY A 22 15.78 0.87 19.36
N PRO A 23 14.88 1.65 19.97
CA PRO A 23 15.01 2.06 21.38
C PRO A 23 14.71 0.91 22.36
N ARG A 24 14.12 -0.19 21.88
CA ARG A 24 13.70 -1.34 22.68
C ARG A 24 13.77 -2.63 21.85
N PRO A 25 13.90 -3.82 22.48
CA PRO A 25 14.03 -5.09 21.79
C PRO A 25 12.68 -5.67 21.31
N ALA A 26 11.83 -4.81 20.70
CA ALA A 26 10.54 -5.18 20.10
C ALA A 26 10.73 -5.94 18.79
N PHE A 27 9.83 -6.87 18.49
CA PHE A 27 9.82 -7.66 17.26
C PHE A 27 9.19 -6.91 16.08
N PHE A 28 8.25 -6.00 16.36
CA PHE A 28 7.43 -5.32 15.35
C PHE A 28 7.52 -3.79 15.42
N ASP A 29 8.59 -3.23 15.98
CA ASP A 29 8.84 -1.77 15.92
C ASP A 29 9.30 -1.31 14.53
N GLN A 30 9.80 -2.23 13.69
CA GLN A 30 9.96 -1.99 12.26
C GLN A 30 8.58 -1.94 11.59
N THR A 31 8.07 -0.76 11.25
CA THR A 31 6.69 -0.57 10.79
C THR A 31 6.45 -1.12 9.39
N LEU A 32 7.09 -0.57 8.35
CA LEU A 32 6.72 -0.86 6.97
C LEU A 32 7.89 -1.44 6.17
N PRO A 33 7.72 -2.61 5.52
CA PRO A 33 8.63 -3.05 4.47
C PRO A 33 8.47 -2.18 3.22
N MET A 34 9.47 -2.20 2.32
CA MET A 34 9.38 -1.51 1.02
C MET A 34 8.16 -1.95 0.21
N GLN A 35 7.87 -3.25 0.18
CA GLN A 35 6.74 -3.83 -0.55
C GLN A 35 5.71 -4.38 0.44
N GLY A 36 4.45 -4.00 0.28
CA GLY A 36 3.32 -4.60 0.99
C GLY A 36 2.80 -5.86 0.28
N LEU A 37 1.56 -6.25 0.60
CA LEU A 37 0.89 -7.44 0.06
C LEU A 37 0.69 -7.43 -1.46
N LYS A 38 0.71 -6.26 -2.09
CA LYS A 38 0.44 -6.06 -3.53
C LYS A 38 1.18 -7.07 -4.40
N ARG A 39 2.49 -7.30 -4.18
CA ARG A 39 3.27 -8.20 -5.05
C ARG A 39 2.84 -9.66 -4.95
N THR A 40 2.29 -10.06 -3.80
CA THR A 40 1.81 -11.43 -3.57
C THR A 40 0.47 -11.68 -4.26
N VAL A 41 -0.43 -10.69 -4.25
CA VAL A 41 -1.77 -10.83 -4.86
C VAL A 41 -1.84 -10.36 -6.33
N TYR A 42 -0.90 -9.50 -6.72
CA TYR A 42 -0.86 -8.84 -8.03
C TYR A 42 0.60 -8.71 -8.49
N PRO A 43 1.21 -9.77 -9.04
CA PRO A 43 2.63 -9.78 -9.37
C PRO A 43 3.01 -8.74 -10.45
N ALA A 44 4.27 -8.29 -10.42
CA ALA A 44 4.76 -7.24 -11.32
C ALA A 44 4.75 -7.64 -12.80
N ARG A 45 4.83 -8.94 -13.08
CA ARG A 45 4.75 -9.56 -14.40
C ARG A 45 3.97 -10.86 -14.27
N GLU A 46 3.03 -11.06 -15.17
CA GLU A 46 2.18 -12.25 -15.20
C GLU A 46 1.86 -12.62 -16.64
N ARG A 47 2.10 -13.87 -17.02
CA ARG A 47 1.66 -14.38 -18.31
C ARG A 47 0.15 -14.69 -18.22
N LEU A 48 -0.61 -14.18 -19.17
CA LEU A 48 -2.06 -14.30 -19.21
C LEU A 48 -2.48 -15.54 -20.02
N TYR A 49 -1.87 -15.70 -21.19
CA TYR A 49 -2.03 -16.87 -22.03
C TYR A 49 -0.83 -17.05 -22.95
N ALA A 50 -0.68 -18.26 -23.46
CA ALA A 50 0.21 -18.61 -24.56
C ALA A 50 -0.60 -19.19 -25.72
N ALA A 51 -0.08 -19.01 -26.94
CA ALA A 51 -0.61 -19.61 -28.16
C ALA A 51 0.52 -20.32 -28.90
N GLY A 52 0.32 -21.60 -29.19
CA GLY A 52 1.22 -22.37 -30.05
C GLY A 52 0.85 -22.24 -31.54
N GLN A 53 1.56 -22.97 -32.40
CA GLN A 53 1.36 -22.96 -33.86
C GLN A 53 -0.07 -23.28 -34.33
N ALA A 54 -0.86 -23.99 -33.51
CA ALA A 54 -2.26 -24.29 -33.80
C ALA A 54 -3.23 -23.14 -33.46
N MET A 55 -2.72 -21.98 -33.01
CA MET A 55 -3.52 -20.83 -32.53
C MET A 55 -4.50 -21.17 -31.41
N SER A 56 -4.31 -22.29 -30.71
CA SER A 56 -5.04 -22.61 -29.49
C SER A 56 -4.54 -21.73 -28.35
N LEU A 57 -5.46 -21.01 -27.71
CA LEU A 57 -5.17 -20.20 -26.53
C LEU A 57 -5.17 -21.12 -25.30
N GLU A 58 -4.03 -21.19 -24.63
CA GLU A 58 -3.91 -21.86 -23.33
C GLU A 58 -3.74 -20.79 -22.26
N GLU A 59 -4.71 -20.70 -21.36
CA GLU A 59 -4.60 -19.86 -20.16
C GLU A 59 -3.72 -20.55 -19.13
N ASP A 60 -2.72 -19.82 -18.62
CA ASP A 60 -1.87 -20.37 -17.57
C ASP A 60 -2.65 -20.60 -16.29
N PRO A 61 -2.43 -21.71 -15.59
CA PRO A 61 -2.98 -21.89 -14.24
C PRO A 61 -2.50 -20.77 -13.33
N VAL A 62 -3.36 -20.36 -12.39
CA VAL A 62 -2.99 -19.35 -11.40
C VAL A 62 -2.12 -20.00 -10.33
N GLU A 63 -0.86 -19.56 -10.23
CA GLU A 63 -0.02 -19.90 -9.08
C GLU A 63 -0.51 -19.12 -7.84
N ALA A 64 -1.26 -19.82 -6.97
CA ALA A 64 -1.79 -19.32 -5.71
C ALA A 64 -1.58 -20.35 -4.58
N PRO A 65 -0.33 -20.69 -4.22
CA PRO A 65 -0.08 -21.58 -3.09
C PRO A 65 -0.55 -20.94 -1.78
N PRO A 66 -1.02 -21.74 -0.79
CA PRO A 66 -1.33 -21.21 0.53
C PRO A 66 -0.11 -20.54 1.17
N ILE A 67 -0.22 -19.27 1.57
CA ILE A 67 0.87 -18.48 2.14
C ILE A 67 0.40 -17.80 3.43
N ALA A 68 1.12 -18.00 4.53
CA ALA A 68 0.95 -17.19 5.73
C ALA A 68 1.87 -15.96 5.69
N VAL A 69 1.30 -14.76 5.84
CA VAL A 69 2.07 -13.51 5.91
C VAL A 69 2.02 -12.97 7.32
N LEU A 70 3.19 -12.85 7.95
CA LEU A 70 3.37 -12.36 9.31
C LEU A 70 3.84 -10.91 9.32
N GLY A 71 3.26 -10.08 10.19
CA GLY A 71 3.68 -8.69 10.36
C GLY A 71 2.95 -7.71 9.43
N VAL A 72 1.77 -8.07 8.93
CA VAL A 72 0.98 -7.19 8.05
C VAL A 72 0.51 -5.97 8.82
N ARG A 73 0.70 -4.76 8.27
CA ARG A 73 0.25 -3.54 8.95
C ARG A 73 -1.19 -3.21 8.61
N PRO A 74 -1.92 -2.49 9.49
CA PRO A 74 -3.30 -2.09 9.22
C PRO A 74 -3.47 -1.33 7.92
N CYS A 75 -2.53 -0.44 7.58
CA CYS A 75 -2.57 0.29 6.30
C CYS A 75 -2.26 -0.61 5.09
N ASP A 76 -1.57 -1.75 5.25
CA ASP A 76 -1.42 -2.76 4.20
C ASP A 76 -2.69 -3.61 4.03
N LEU A 77 -3.45 -3.86 5.11
CA LEU A 77 -4.78 -4.48 5.03
C LEU A 77 -5.76 -3.57 4.29
N ALA A 78 -5.83 -2.29 4.68
CA ALA A 78 -6.63 -1.31 3.96
C ALA A 78 -6.22 -1.19 2.48
N ALA A 79 -4.93 -1.36 2.18
CA ALA A 79 -4.47 -1.38 0.79
C ALA A 79 -4.93 -2.63 0.03
N LEU A 80 -5.01 -3.79 0.69
CA LEU A 80 -5.57 -5.00 0.10
C LEU A 80 -7.07 -4.83 -0.18
N ASP A 81 -7.81 -4.22 0.73
CA ASP A 81 -9.24 -3.89 0.52
C ASP A 81 -9.40 -2.92 -0.65
N THR A 82 -8.53 -1.91 -0.74
CA THR A 82 -8.47 -0.96 -1.86
C THR A 82 -8.27 -1.69 -3.19
N LEU A 83 -7.32 -2.63 -3.27
CA LEU A 83 -7.12 -3.43 -4.49
C LEU A 83 -8.30 -4.37 -4.77
N THR A 84 -8.94 -4.91 -3.73
CA THR A 84 -10.11 -5.78 -3.88
C THR A 84 -11.28 -5.01 -4.51
N ALA A 85 -11.48 -3.74 -4.14
CA ALA A 85 -12.48 -2.89 -4.79
C ALA A 85 -12.20 -2.73 -6.30
N VAL A 86 -10.94 -2.60 -6.71
CA VAL A 86 -10.55 -2.48 -8.12
C VAL A 86 -10.77 -3.79 -8.88
N PHE A 87 -10.34 -4.92 -8.30
CA PHE A 87 -10.27 -6.20 -9.02
C PHE A 87 -11.50 -7.07 -8.87
N GLU A 88 -12.38 -6.81 -7.89
CA GLU A 88 -13.52 -7.68 -7.60
C GLU A 88 -14.89 -6.97 -7.53
N ALA A 89 -14.95 -5.64 -7.35
CA ALA A 89 -16.24 -4.94 -7.20
C ALA A 89 -16.94 -4.61 -8.53
N GLY A 90 -16.19 -4.61 -9.64
CA GLY A 90 -16.73 -4.35 -10.98
C GLY A 90 -17.55 -5.50 -11.56
N PRO A 91 -18.11 -5.33 -12.77
CA PRO A 91 -18.85 -6.39 -13.46
C PRO A 91 -17.99 -7.60 -13.84
N PHE A 92 -16.67 -7.43 -13.86
CA PHE A 92 -15.69 -8.48 -14.13
C PHE A 92 -14.74 -8.60 -12.96
N VAL A 93 -14.57 -9.83 -12.50
CA VAL A 93 -13.66 -10.18 -11.41
C VAL A 93 -12.34 -10.65 -12.02
N ASP A 94 -11.23 -10.13 -11.53
CA ASP A 94 -9.91 -10.73 -11.76
C ASP A 94 -9.76 -12.01 -10.90
N SER A 95 -10.03 -13.16 -11.51
CA SER A 95 -9.97 -14.47 -10.85
C SER A 95 -8.57 -14.80 -10.33
N ARG A 96 -7.51 -14.25 -10.94
CA ARG A 96 -6.12 -14.50 -10.56
C ARG A 96 -5.77 -13.75 -9.27
N PHE A 97 -6.20 -12.50 -9.16
CA PHE A 97 -6.11 -11.71 -7.93
C PHE A 97 -6.87 -12.38 -6.78
N ARG A 98 -8.15 -12.74 -7.02
CA ARG A 98 -9.01 -13.38 -6.01
C ARG A 98 -8.38 -14.65 -5.46
N GLN A 99 -7.96 -15.58 -6.34
CA GLN A 99 -7.37 -16.86 -5.91
C GLN A 99 -6.13 -16.65 -5.04
N ARG A 100 -5.25 -15.71 -5.41
CA ARG A 100 -4.07 -15.39 -4.59
C ARG A 100 -4.43 -14.77 -3.26
N ARG A 101 -5.42 -13.88 -3.23
CA ARG A 101 -5.92 -13.25 -1.99
C ARG A 101 -6.52 -14.30 -1.05
N GLU A 102 -7.36 -15.19 -1.55
CA GLU A 102 -7.99 -16.27 -0.78
C GLU A 102 -6.99 -17.31 -0.25
N ALA A 103 -5.88 -17.51 -0.97
CA ALA A 103 -4.79 -18.38 -0.53
C ALA A 103 -3.97 -17.79 0.64
N LEU A 104 -4.14 -16.50 0.98
CA LEU A 104 -3.40 -15.89 2.09
C LEU A 104 -3.98 -16.29 3.45
N PHE A 105 -3.10 -16.39 4.43
CA PHE A 105 -3.40 -16.36 5.85
C PHE A 105 -2.70 -15.13 6.44
N LEU A 106 -3.45 -14.13 6.90
CA LEU A 106 -2.92 -12.82 7.27
C LEU A 106 -2.80 -12.69 8.78
N VAL A 107 -1.57 -12.53 9.26
CA VAL A 107 -1.25 -12.24 10.65
C VAL A 107 -0.82 -10.78 10.76
N ALA A 108 -1.77 -9.94 11.13
CA ALA A 108 -1.61 -8.51 11.26
C ALA A 108 -0.96 -8.11 12.59
N VAL A 109 -0.30 -6.96 12.61
CA VAL A 109 0.28 -6.39 13.83
C VAL A 109 0.00 -4.90 13.88
N ASN A 110 -0.76 -4.48 14.90
CA ASN A 110 -1.04 -3.07 15.15
C ASN A 110 0.26 -2.31 15.44
N CYS A 111 0.36 -1.09 14.94
CA CYS A 111 1.58 -0.30 15.13
C CYS A 111 1.59 0.30 16.54
N MET A 112 2.69 0.07 17.26
CA MET A 112 2.97 0.70 18.57
C MET A 112 3.89 1.93 18.43
N ARG A 113 4.40 2.15 17.22
CA ARG A 113 5.28 3.24 16.83
C ARG A 113 4.97 3.60 15.37
N PRO A 114 4.90 4.89 14.99
CA PRO A 114 4.87 5.29 13.58
C PRO A 114 6.29 5.48 13.03
N ALA A 115 6.48 5.22 11.73
CA ALA A 115 7.62 5.81 11.02
C ALA A 115 7.39 7.32 10.85
N ALA A 116 8.45 8.11 10.69
CA ALA A 116 8.29 9.56 10.55
C ALA A 116 7.47 9.94 9.30
N THR A 117 7.45 9.11 8.25
CA THR A 117 6.66 9.33 7.02
C THR A 117 5.21 8.89 7.11
N CYS A 118 4.76 8.23 8.19
CA CYS A 118 3.38 7.73 8.32
C CYS A 118 2.37 8.86 8.57
N PHE A 119 1.17 8.70 7.99
CA PHE A 119 0.01 9.57 8.20
C PHE A 119 -1.32 8.80 8.09
N CYS A 120 -1.30 7.48 8.31
CA CYS A 120 -2.47 6.59 8.17
C CYS A 120 -3.62 6.92 9.14
N ALA A 121 -3.32 7.57 10.27
CA ALA A 121 -4.35 8.03 11.22
C ALA A 121 -5.27 9.06 10.56
N SER A 122 -4.71 10.07 9.89
CA SER A 122 -5.48 11.07 9.12
C SER A 122 -6.23 10.49 7.91
N MET A 123 -5.87 9.27 7.49
CA MET A 123 -6.54 8.55 6.40
C MET A 123 -7.54 7.50 6.90
N ASN A 124 -7.71 7.34 8.22
CA ASN A 124 -8.57 6.30 8.84
C ASN A 124 -8.25 4.87 8.37
N THR A 125 -6.96 4.52 8.25
CA THR A 125 -6.50 3.21 7.74
C THR A 125 -5.49 2.51 8.65
N GLY A 126 -5.36 3.00 9.88
CA GLY A 126 -4.45 2.51 10.90
C GLY A 126 -4.27 3.58 11.99
N PRO A 127 -3.48 3.33 13.05
CA PRO A 127 -2.49 2.25 13.23
C PRO A 127 -3.04 0.97 13.88
N ARG A 128 -4.36 0.85 14.06
CA ARG A 128 -5.04 -0.37 14.53
C ARG A 128 -5.89 -0.95 13.41
N ALA A 129 -5.86 -2.27 13.24
CA ALA A 129 -6.70 -2.97 12.28
C ALA A 129 -8.10 -3.22 12.85
N GLU A 130 -9.12 -3.02 12.01
CA GLU A 130 -10.52 -3.27 12.35
C GLU A 130 -11.06 -4.55 11.71
N GLY A 131 -10.40 -5.05 10.65
CA GLY A 131 -10.78 -6.27 9.94
C GLY A 131 -9.76 -6.63 8.85
N GLY A 132 -10.10 -7.61 8.01
CA GLY A 132 -9.28 -8.04 6.86
C GLY A 132 -8.11 -8.97 7.21
N PHE A 133 -8.08 -9.54 8.41
CA PHE A 133 -7.01 -10.43 8.88
C PHE A 133 -7.56 -11.74 9.48
N ASP A 134 -6.72 -12.76 9.55
CA ASP A 134 -7.03 -14.00 10.28
C ASP A 134 -6.66 -13.85 11.76
N LEU A 135 -5.49 -13.27 12.06
CA LEU A 135 -5.04 -12.93 13.40
C LEU A 135 -4.55 -11.48 13.44
N VAL A 136 -4.73 -10.80 14.56
CA VAL A 136 -4.12 -9.50 14.85
C VAL A 136 -3.38 -9.55 16.17
N LEU A 137 -2.19 -8.96 16.21
CA LEU A 137 -1.35 -8.87 17.40
C LEU A 137 -1.15 -7.42 17.81
N ASP A 138 -1.13 -7.22 19.13
CA ASP A 138 -0.61 -6.04 19.79
C ASP A 138 0.63 -6.47 20.60
N GLU A 139 1.81 -5.95 20.24
CA GLU A 139 3.05 -6.19 20.98
C GLU A 139 3.17 -5.19 22.13
N VAL A 140 2.80 -5.61 23.34
CA VAL A 140 2.85 -4.77 24.54
C VAL A 140 4.20 -4.96 25.23
N MET A 141 4.94 -3.87 25.36
CA MET A 141 6.23 -3.82 26.05
C MET A 141 6.22 -2.76 27.14
N GLU A 142 6.27 -3.22 28.38
CA GLU A 142 6.35 -2.44 29.62
C GLU A 142 7.68 -2.76 30.33
N ALA A 143 8.00 -2.05 31.41
CA ALA A 143 9.32 -2.14 32.04
C ALA A 143 9.69 -3.56 32.54
N ASP A 144 8.70 -4.31 33.01
CA ASP A 144 8.81 -5.64 33.60
C ASP A 144 8.14 -6.74 32.76
N ARG A 145 7.54 -6.38 31.61
CA ARG A 145 6.69 -7.30 30.85
C ARG A 145 6.76 -7.09 29.34
N HIS A 146 6.81 -8.21 28.60
CA HIS A 146 6.72 -8.24 27.13
C HIS A 146 5.73 -9.34 26.73
N VAL A 147 4.54 -8.94 26.29
CA VAL A 147 3.45 -9.86 25.91
C VAL A 147 2.88 -9.52 24.55
N PHE A 148 2.26 -10.52 23.92
CA PHE A 148 1.47 -10.35 22.71
C PHE A 148 0.00 -10.56 23.04
N VAL A 149 -0.82 -9.53 22.84
CA VAL A 149 -2.27 -9.68 22.89
C VAL A 149 -2.72 -10.06 21.49
N VAL A 150 -3.42 -11.18 21.36
CA VAL A 150 -3.79 -11.76 20.06
C VAL A 150 -5.30 -11.93 19.98
N ALA A 151 -5.89 -11.50 18.86
CA ALA A 151 -7.29 -11.71 18.56
C ALA A 151 -7.46 -12.37 17.17
N SER A 152 -8.50 -13.19 17.04
CA SER A 152 -8.88 -13.80 15.76
C SER A 152 -9.84 -12.91 14.98
N GLY A 153 -9.59 -12.69 13.69
CA GLY A 153 -10.51 -12.03 12.75
C GLY A 153 -11.26 -13.01 11.83
N SER A 154 -10.90 -14.30 11.84
CA SER A 154 -11.52 -15.33 10.99
C SER A 154 -11.66 -16.67 11.71
N ALA A 155 -12.44 -17.59 11.12
CA ALA A 155 -12.54 -18.97 11.61
C ALA A 155 -11.20 -19.73 11.52
N ARG A 156 -10.42 -19.50 10.45
CA ARG A 156 -9.06 -20.07 10.30
C ARG A 156 -8.14 -19.52 11.38
N GLY A 157 -8.21 -18.22 11.64
CA GLY A 157 -7.46 -17.56 12.70
C GLY A 157 -7.82 -18.10 14.08
N ARG A 158 -9.11 -18.31 14.36
CA ARG A 158 -9.58 -18.92 15.62
C ARG A 158 -8.98 -20.31 15.82
N ALA A 159 -9.03 -21.17 14.81
CA ALA A 159 -8.45 -22.51 14.87
C ALA A 159 -6.95 -22.50 15.18
N VAL A 160 -6.20 -21.53 14.63
CA VAL A 160 -4.77 -21.34 14.96
C VAL A 160 -4.61 -20.81 16.39
N LEU A 161 -5.40 -19.81 16.78
CA LEU A 161 -5.34 -19.20 18.11
C LEU A 161 -5.57 -20.23 19.22
N ASP A 162 -6.56 -21.10 19.05
CA ASP A 162 -6.91 -22.15 20.03
C ASP A 162 -5.80 -23.21 20.19
N ALA A 163 -4.92 -23.34 19.18
CA ALA A 163 -3.77 -24.26 19.22
C ALA A 163 -2.48 -23.61 19.77
N LEU A 164 -2.46 -22.28 19.95
CA LEU A 164 -1.30 -21.58 20.49
C LEU A 164 -1.29 -21.64 22.02
N PRO A 165 -0.12 -21.80 22.65
CA PRO A 165 -0.02 -21.66 24.10
C PRO A 165 -0.29 -20.20 24.47
N GLY A 166 -1.15 -19.98 25.45
CA GLY A 166 -1.52 -18.66 25.94
C GLY A 166 -2.53 -18.74 27.07
N GLU A 167 -2.86 -17.58 27.62
CA GLU A 167 -3.88 -17.40 28.64
C GLU A 167 -4.93 -16.40 28.16
N GLU A 168 -6.11 -16.43 28.79
CA GLU A 168 -7.16 -15.47 28.48
C GLU A 168 -6.71 -14.05 28.83
N THR A 169 -6.88 -13.12 27.89
CA THR A 169 -6.39 -11.75 28.02
C THR A 169 -7.18 -10.98 29.08
N GLY A 170 -6.47 -10.35 30.02
CA GLY A 170 -7.09 -9.52 31.06
C GLY A 170 -7.46 -8.09 30.58
N PRO A 171 -8.31 -7.36 31.31
CA PRO A 171 -8.67 -5.98 30.97
C PRO A 171 -7.48 -5.01 30.89
N ALA A 172 -6.45 -5.23 31.71
CA ALA A 172 -5.23 -4.42 31.71
C ALA A 172 -4.45 -4.56 30.39
N ASP A 173 -4.33 -5.77 29.86
CA ASP A 173 -3.60 -6.04 28.63
C ASP A 173 -4.31 -5.43 27.42
N LEU A 174 -5.64 -5.54 27.38
CA LEU A 174 -6.46 -4.91 26.36
C LEU A 174 -6.37 -3.38 26.42
N ALA A 175 -6.29 -2.80 27.63
CA ALA A 175 -6.10 -1.37 27.80
C ALA A 175 -4.71 -0.93 27.32
N ALA A 176 -3.65 -1.64 27.70
CA ALA A 176 -2.27 -1.36 27.28
C ALA A 176 -2.11 -1.46 25.76
N ALA A 177 -2.65 -2.52 25.14
CA ALA A 177 -2.68 -2.69 23.70
C ALA A 177 -3.36 -1.50 22.98
N ARG A 178 -4.56 -1.11 23.43
CA ARG A 178 -5.29 0.03 22.87
C ARG A 178 -4.52 1.34 23.03
N ALA A 179 -4.01 1.61 24.23
CA ALA A 179 -3.22 2.81 24.53
C ALA A 179 -1.98 2.91 23.64
N GLY A 180 -1.27 1.79 23.39
CA GLY A 180 -0.09 1.78 22.52
C GLY A 180 -0.42 2.20 21.07
N SER A 181 -1.49 1.64 20.50
CA SER A 181 -1.93 2.04 19.15
C SER A 181 -2.46 3.49 19.10
N GLN A 182 -3.12 3.96 20.16
CA GLN A 182 -3.60 5.34 20.24
C GLN A 182 -2.43 6.33 20.30
N ALA A 183 -1.44 6.07 21.17
CA ALA A 183 -0.22 6.85 21.24
C ALA A 183 0.54 6.84 19.91
N CYS A 184 0.54 5.70 19.19
CA CYS A 184 1.09 5.62 17.84
C CYS A 184 0.37 6.53 16.84
N ALA A 185 -0.95 6.68 16.94
CA ALA A 185 -1.73 7.56 16.08
C ALA A 185 -1.40 9.04 16.38
N GLU A 186 -1.40 9.41 17.65
CA GLU A 186 -1.10 10.76 18.15
C GLU A 186 0.35 11.18 17.84
N ALA A 187 1.29 10.24 17.79
CA ALA A 187 2.69 10.49 17.45
C ALA A 187 2.95 10.72 15.94
N GLN A 188 1.96 10.55 15.06
CA GLN A 188 2.14 10.82 13.63
C GLN A 188 2.23 12.33 13.39
N ARG A 189 3.38 12.78 12.86
CA ARG A 189 3.65 14.21 12.62
C ARG A 189 3.07 14.73 11.30
N ARG A 190 2.66 13.83 10.41
CA ARG A 190 2.09 14.15 9.09
C ARG A 190 0.60 13.87 9.12
N HIS A 191 -0.16 14.72 8.44
CA HIS A 191 -1.60 14.55 8.27
C HIS A 191 -1.99 15.00 6.86
N MET A 192 -2.90 14.28 6.24
CA MET A 192 -3.56 14.75 5.03
C MET A 192 -4.59 15.82 5.41
N PRO A 193 -4.68 16.95 4.70
CA PRO A 193 -5.71 17.96 4.95
C PRO A 193 -7.12 17.37 4.85
N GLU A 194 -8.01 17.80 5.74
CA GLU A 194 -9.43 17.52 5.60
C GLU A 194 -9.97 18.10 4.29
N GLY A 195 -10.93 17.43 3.66
CA GLY A 195 -11.50 17.90 2.39
C GLY A 195 -10.56 17.85 1.19
N VAL A 196 -9.40 17.18 1.27
CA VAL A 196 -8.40 17.11 0.18
C VAL A 196 -9.00 16.69 -1.18
N ALA A 197 -10.05 15.86 -1.17
CA ALA A 197 -10.73 15.45 -2.39
C ALA A 197 -11.37 16.62 -3.13
N ALA A 198 -12.05 17.53 -2.42
CA ALA A 198 -12.68 18.70 -3.00
C ALA A 198 -11.63 19.73 -3.43
N LEU A 199 -10.66 20.00 -2.55
CA LEU A 199 -9.50 20.87 -2.81
C LEU A 199 -8.85 20.52 -4.15
N LEU A 200 -8.52 19.24 -4.37
CA LEU A 200 -7.84 18.82 -5.60
C LEU A 200 -8.67 18.95 -6.88
N LYS A 201 -10.01 19.04 -6.77
CA LYS A 201 -10.88 19.35 -7.91
C LYS A 201 -10.82 20.85 -8.25
N GLN A 202 -10.69 21.70 -7.24
CA GLN A 202 -10.62 23.15 -7.39
C GLN A 202 -9.22 23.63 -7.81
N SER A 203 -8.16 22.96 -7.35
CA SER A 203 -6.78 23.35 -7.64
C SER A 203 -6.27 22.89 -9.02
N TYR A 204 -7.12 22.57 -10.01
CA TYR A 204 -6.64 21.96 -11.27
C TYR A 204 -5.62 22.84 -12.03
N GLU A 205 -5.84 24.15 -12.03
CA GLU A 205 -5.01 25.16 -12.69
C GLU A 205 -4.00 25.83 -11.75
N ASP A 206 -3.86 25.33 -10.52
CA ASP A 206 -3.00 25.94 -9.50
C ASP A 206 -1.51 25.91 -9.92
N PRO A 207 -0.78 27.05 -9.82
CA PRO A 207 0.62 27.13 -10.22
C PRO A 207 1.55 26.24 -9.39
N HIS A 208 1.14 25.79 -8.20
CA HIS A 208 1.91 24.87 -7.36
C HIS A 208 2.25 23.56 -8.08
N TRP A 209 1.44 23.11 -9.05
CA TRP A 209 1.78 21.95 -9.86
C TRP A 209 3.10 22.11 -10.63
N ALA A 210 3.41 23.32 -11.09
CA ALA A 210 4.68 23.62 -11.74
C ALA A 210 5.84 23.55 -10.73
N ASN A 211 5.65 24.05 -9.49
CA ASN A 211 6.65 23.95 -8.43
C ASN A 211 7.02 22.50 -8.09
N VAL A 212 6.03 21.61 -8.00
CA VAL A 212 6.31 20.18 -7.77
C VAL A 212 7.05 19.57 -8.96
N ALA A 213 6.67 19.95 -10.18
CA ALA A 213 7.27 19.43 -11.40
C ALA A 213 8.75 19.78 -11.56
N GLU A 214 9.20 20.94 -11.08
CA GLU A 214 10.61 21.34 -11.07
C GLU A 214 11.49 20.39 -10.25
N ARG A 215 10.92 19.79 -9.19
CA ARG A 215 11.60 18.82 -8.33
C ARG A 215 11.43 17.38 -8.83
N CYS A 216 10.28 17.06 -9.41
CA CYS A 216 9.88 15.69 -9.71
C CYS A 216 10.66 15.09 -10.89
N LEU A 217 11.34 13.97 -10.65
CA LEU A 217 12.08 13.25 -11.70
C LEU A 217 11.20 12.42 -12.64
N SER A 218 9.88 12.35 -12.43
CA SER A 218 8.97 11.41 -13.13
C SER A 218 9.41 9.93 -13.08
N CYS A 219 10.20 9.52 -12.07
CA CYS A 219 10.82 8.19 -11.99
C CYS A 219 9.87 7.03 -11.63
N ALA A 220 8.58 7.29 -11.44
CA ALA A 220 7.56 6.31 -11.04
C ALA A 220 7.76 5.59 -9.68
N ASN A 221 8.81 5.88 -8.90
CA ASN A 221 9.01 5.21 -7.60
C ASN A 221 7.77 5.29 -6.69
N CYS A 222 7.10 6.44 -6.63
CA CYS A 222 5.93 6.64 -5.79
C CYS A 222 4.74 5.73 -6.15
N THR A 223 4.60 5.28 -7.39
CA THR A 223 3.56 4.33 -7.81
C THR A 223 4.01 2.88 -7.67
N LEU A 224 5.30 2.60 -7.87
CA LEU A 224 5.87 1.25 -7.75
C LEU A 224 5.89 0.75 -6.30
N VAL A 225 6.21 1.61 -5.32
CA VAL A 225 6.20 1.24 -3.90
C VAL A 225 4.82 1.36 -3.25
N CYS A 226 3.84 1.97 -3.95
CA CYS A 226 2.53 2.18 -3.38
C CYS A 226 1.72 0.88 -3.38
N PRO A 227 1.18 0.44 -2.22
CA PRO A 227 0.46 -0.82 -2.13
C PRO A 227 -0.92 -0.77 -2.80
N THR A 228 -1.45 0.42 -3.12
CA THR A 228 -2.77 0.59 -3.77
C THR A 228 -2.70 0.90 -5.27
N CYS A 229 -1.52 1.20 -5.82
CA CYS A 229 -1.39 1.50 -7.24
C CYS A 229 -1.52 0.21 -8.06
N PHE A 230 -2.39 0.21 -9.07
CA PHE A 230 -2.78 -0.98 -9.83
C PHE A 230 -2.57 -0.83 -11.35
N CYS A 231 -1.97 0.27 -11.80
CA CYS A 231 -1.74 0.52 -13.22
C CYS A 231 -0.89 -0.62 -13.84
N SER A 232 -1.32 -1.09 -15.01
CA SER A 232 -0.61 -2.10 -15.80
C SER A 232 -0.79 -1.88 -17.27
N THR A 233 0.12 -2.47 -18.03
CA THR A 233 0.05 -2.61 -19.48
C THR A 233 0.07 -4.08 -19.89
N VAL A 234 -0.24 -4.35 -21.14
CA VAL A 234 -0.21 -5.67 -21.76
C VAL A 234 0.82 -5.66 -22.88
N GLU A 235 1.70 -6.64 -22.89
CA GLU A 235 2.73 -6.82 -23.92
C GLU A 235 2.61 -8.20 -24.55
N ASP A 236 2.67 -8.25 -25.87
CA ASP A 236 2.74 -9.50 -26.62
C ASP A 236 4.20 -9.80 -26.98
N ARG A 237 4.60 -11.06 -26.83
CA ARG A 237 5.94 -11.56 -27.16
C ARG A 237 5.80 -12.75 -28.09
N SER A 238 6.61 -12.79 -29.14
CA SER A 238 6.71 -13.96 -30.01
C SER A 238 8.12 -14.54 -29.92
N SER A 239 8.19 -15.86 -29.90
CA SER A 239 9.41 -16.61 -30.15
C SER A 239 9.99 -16.24 -31.54
N LEU A 240 11.32 -16.29 -31.66
CA LEU A 240 12.02 -15.91 -32.91
C LEU A 240 11.75 -16.90 -34.06
N ASP A 241 11.44 -18.15 -33.73
CA ASP A 241 11.05 -19.18 -34.70
C ASP A 241 9.55 -19.14 -35.03
N GLY A 242 8.78 -18.27 -34.37
CA GLY A 242 7.34 -18.11 -34.56
C GLY A 242 6.50 -19.28 -34.05
N ALA A 243 7.07 -20.18 -33.24
CA ALA A 243 6.34 -21.34 -32.72
C ALA A 243 5.36 -20.98 -31.59
N GLU A 244 5.68 -19.93 -30.84
CA GLU A 244 4.99 -19.49 -29.64
C GLU A 244 4.75 -17.98 -29.65
N ALA A 245 3.57 -17.59 -29.18
CA ALA A 245 3.21 -16.22 -28.84
C ALA A 245 2.64 -16.18 -27.41
N GLU A 246 3.06 -15.21 -26.62
CA GLU A 246 2.67 -15.05 -25.23
C GLU A 246 2.12 -13.65 -25.00
N ARG A 247 1.05 -13.55 -24.21
CA ARG A 247 0.55 -12.26 -23.72
C ARG A 247 0.89 -12.11 -22.24
N TRP A 248 1.51 -10.99 -21.89
CA TRP A 248 1.94 -10.68 -20.52
C TRP A 248 1.28 -9.42 -20.01
N ARG A 249 0.80 -9.45 -18.76
CA ARG A 249 0.50 -8.26 -17.97
C ARG A 249 1.76 -7.82 -17.23
N ARG A 250 2.07 -6.53 -17.28
CA ARG A 250 3.17 -5.92 -16.51
C ARG A 250 2.66 -4.70 -15.76
N TRP A 251 3.13 -4.48 -14.53
CA TRP A 251 2.92 -3.19 -13.87
C TRP A 251 3.40 -2.04 -14.76
N ASP A 252 2.65 -0.97 -14.73
CA ASP A 252 2.98 0.27 -15.42
C ASP A 252 2.70 1.46 -14.51
N SER A 253 3.05 2.65 -14.94
CA SER A 253 2.93 3.86 -14.13
C SER A 253 2.32 4.99 -14.92
N CYS A 254 1.42 5.73 -14.27
CA CYS A 254 0.90 6.99 -14.80
C CYS A 254 1.96 8.09 -14.97
N PHE A 255 3.20 7.87 -14.49
CA PHE A 255 4.36 8.71 -14.77
C PHE A 255 5.09 8.36 -16.08
N GLY A 256 4.83 7.19 -16.67
CA GLY A 256 5.37 6.81 -17.98
C GLY A 256 4.67 7.58 -19.11
N LEU A 257 5.43 8.01 -20.12
CA LEU A 257 4.87 8.71 -21.29
C LEU A 257 3.91 7.79 -22.06
N ASP A 258 4.35 6.55 -22.31
CA ASP A 258 3.61 5.55 -23.07
C ASP A 258 2.28 5.16 -22.40
N PHE A 259 2.19 5.27 -21.07
CA PHE A 259 0.95 4.97 -20.33
C PHE A 259 -0.22 5.87 -20.73
N SER A 260 0.08 7.08 -21.22
CA SER A 260 -0.93 8.04 -21.68
C SER A 260 -1.04 8.12 -23.21
N TYR A 261 -0.39 7.20 -23.93
CA TYR A 261 -0.38 7.21 -25.38
C TYR A 261 -1.75 6.81 -25.93
N LEU A 262 -2.31 7.68 -26.77
CA LEU A 262 -3.51 7.45 -27.56
C LEU A 262 -3.19 7.67 -29.05
N HIS A 263 -4.16 7.43 -29.94
CA HIS A 263 -4.00 7.76 -31.35
C HIS A 263 -3.71 9.27 -31.51
N GLY A 264 -2.47 9.60 -31.86
CA GLY A 264 -2.00 10.99 -31.95
C GLY A 264 -0.94 11.39 -30.92
N GLY A 265 -0.59 10.52 -29.95
CA GLY A 265 0.51 10.74 -29.02
C GLY A 265 0.10 10.65 -27.54
N ALA A 266 1.08 10.92 -26.66
CA ALA A 266 0.86 10.96 -25.22
C ALA A 266 0.06 12.22 -24.82
N VAL A 267 -1.03 12.05 -24.07
CA VAL A 267 -1.85 13.20 -23.61
C VAL A 267 -1.28 13.89 -22.36
N ARG A 268 -0.31 13.27 -21.67
CA ARG A 268 0.36 13.83 -20.49
C ARG A 268 1.88 13.89 -20.66
N THR A 269 2.31 14.83 -21.48
CA THR A 269 3.74 15.03 -21.83
C THR A 269 4.53 15.76 -20.73
N GLU A 270 3.88 16.60 -19.94
CA GLU A 270 4.53 17.38 -18.88
C GLU A 270 4.56 16.65 -17.52
N THR A 271 5.65 16.82 -16.77
CA THR A 271 5.77 16.27 -15.40
C THR A 271 4.66 16.77 -14.48
N ALA A 272 4.31 18.05 -14.55
CA ALA A 272 3.21 18.65 -13.78
C ALA A 272 1.88 17.92 -14.05
N SER A 273 1.58 17.65 -15.33
CA SER A 273 0.35 16.96 -15.71
C SER A 273 0.27 15.53 -15.18
N ARG A 274 1.40 14.80 -15.15
CA ARG A 274 1.47 13.42 -14.62
C ARG A 274 1.38 13.39 -13.10
N TYR A 275 2.08 14.29 -12.41
CA TYR A 275 2.00 14.40 -10.95
C TYR A 275 0.59 14.80 -10.49
N ARG A 276 -0.02 15.80 -11.14
CA ARG A 276 -1.42 16.20 -10.90
C ARG A 276 -2.36 15.01 -11.11
N GLN A 277 -2.25 14.30 -12.25
CA GLN A 277 -3.06 13.11 -12.50
C GLN A 277 -2.91 12.07 -11.38
N TRP A 278 -1.68 11.77 -10.95
CA TRP A 278 -1.42 10.81 -9.89
C TRP A 278 -2.08 11.22 -8.57
N MET A 279 -1.85 12.45 -8.12
CA MET A 279 -2.34 12.95 -6.84
C MET A 279 -3.86 13.10 -6.85
N THR A 280 -4.43 13.73 -7.87
CA THR A 280 -5.88 13.94 -7.99
C THR A 280 -6.63 12.62 -8.20
N HIS A 281 -6.10 11.67 -8.98
CA HIS A 281 -6.73 10.35 -9.06
C HIS A 281 -6.77 9.70 -7.67
N LYS A 282 -5.61 9.63 -7.01
CA LYS A 282 -5.44 8.93 -5.74
C LYS A 282 -6.25 9.51 -4.58
N LEU A 283 -6.32 10.83 -4.46
CA LEU A 283 -6.90 11.52 -3.29
C LEU A 283 -8.28 12.12 -3.56
N SER A 284 -8.71 12.20 -4.82
CA SER A 284 -9.99 12.82 -5.19
C SER A 284 -10.87 11.88 -6.01
N HIS A 285 -10.51 11.58 -7.26
CA HIS A 285 -11.38 10.79 -8.17
C HIS A 285 -11.71 9.39 -7.65
N TRP A 286 -10.84 8.81 -6.82
CA TRP A 286 -11.12 7.55 -6.14
C TRP A 286 -12.42 7.59 -5.30
N HIS A 287 -12.78 8.74 -4.71
CA HIS A 287 -14.05 8.89 -4.01
C HIS A 287 -15.24 8.80 -4.97
N ASP A 288 -15.11 9.36 -6.17
CA ASP A 288 -16.16 9.29 -7.19
C ASP A 288 -16.30 7.87 -7.77
N GLN A 289 -15.19 7.12 -7.86
CA GLN A 289 -15.16 5.77 -8.45
C GLN A 289 -15.51 4.65 -7.46
N PHE A 290 -15.05 4.77 -6.21
CA PHE A 290 -15.07 3.68 -5.23
C PHE A 290 -15.60 4.11 -3.85
N GLY A 291 -16.00 5.37 -3.67
CA GLY A 291 -16.49 5.89 -2.39
C GLY A 291 -15.41 6.04 -1.31
N MET A 292 -14.13 5.89 -1.65
CA MET A 292 -13.01 5.89 -0.70
C MET A 292 -11.79 6.61 -1.27
N SER A 293 -10.78 6.90 -0.44
CA SER A 293 -9.48 7.39 -0.93
C SER A 293 -8.62 6.24 -1.45
N GLY A 294 -7.86 6.46 -2.53
CA GLY A 294 -6.84 5.53 -3.01
C GLY A 294 -5.51 5.61 -2.24
N CYS A 295 -5.45 6.38 -1.14
CA CYS A 295 -4.29 6.51 -0.26
C CYS A 295 -4.60 5.95 1.14
N VAL A 296 -3.67 5.15 1.67
CA VAL A 296 -3.77 4.52 3.00
C VAL A 296 -2.80 5.12 4.02
N GLY A 297 -2.19 6.26 3.70
CA GLY A 297 -1.28 6.98 4.61
C GLY A 297 -0.02 6.22 5.05
N CYS A 298 0.41 5.19 4.32
CA CYS A 298 1.59 4.39 4.67
C CYS A 298 2.93 5.15 4.52
N GLY A 299 2.97 6.29 3.82
CA GLY A 299 4.21 7.09 3.70
C GLY A 299 5.32 6.49 2.82
N ARG A 300 5.13 5.31 2.20
CA ARG A 300 6.13 4.69 1.31
C ARG A 300 6.54 5.59 0.15
N CYS A 301 5.58 6.28 -0.47
CA CYS A 301 5.86 7.22 -1.58
C CYS A 301 6.72 8.40 -1.15
N ILE A 302 6.67 8.81 0.12
CA ILE A 302 7.50 9.87 0.70
C ILE A 302 8.92 9.34 0.94
N GLY A 303 9.03 8.19 1.63
CA GLY A 303 10.33 7.60 1.98
C GLY A 303 11.17 7.20 0.77
N TRP A 304 10.55 6.74 -0.31
CA TRP A 304 11.23 6.26 -1.53
C TRP A 304 11.28 7.27 -2.67
N CYS A 305 10.81 8.50 -2.45
CA CYS A 305 10.96 9.56 -3.44
C CYS A 305 12.40 10.08 -3.43
N PRO A 306 13.21 9.89 -4.49
CA PRO A 306 14.64 10.25 -4.48
C PRO A 306 14.92 11.74 -4.25
N VAL A 307 13.92 12.60 -4.48
CA VAL A 307 13.98 14.05 -4.30
C VAL A 307 13.15 14.54 -3.11
N GLY A 308 12.67 13.63 -2.25
CA GLY A 308 12.00 13.97 -1.01
C GLY A 308 10.63 14.67 -1.14
N ILE A 309 9.91 14.46 -2.25
CA ILE A 309 8.54 14.98 -2.38
C ILE A 309 7.63 14.30 -1.34
N ASP A 310 6.90 15.13 -0.60
CA ASP A 310 5.99 14.73 0.45
C ASP A 310 4.55 15.07 0.05
N ILE A 311 3.74 14.05 -0.26
CA ILE A 311 2.36 14.23 -0.71
C ILE A 311 1.49 15.00 0.29
N THR A 312 1.77 14.92 1.59
CA THR A 312 1.02 15.68 2.62
C THR A 312 1.40 17.15 2.58
N ALA A 313 2.68 17.47 2.39
CA ALA A 313 3.14 18.83 2.23
C ALA A 313 2.61 19.46 0.93
N GLU A 314 2.59 18.70 -0.18
CA GLU A 314 2.03 19.22 -1.43
C GLU A 314 0.52 19.48 -1.32
N ALA A 315 -0.23 18.66 -0.58
CA ALA A 315 -1.65 18.89 -0.34
C ALA A 315 -1.88 20.15 0.53
N GLN A 316 -1.05 20.35 1.55
CA GLN A 316 -1.11 21.53 2.41
C GLN A 316 -0.77 22.82 1.64
N ALA A 317 0.20 22.76 0.73
CA ALA A 317 0.56 23.90 -0.12
C ALA A 317 -0.61 24.33 -1.04
N LEU A 318 -1.31 23.36 -1.64
CA LEU A 318 -2.51 23.64 -2.43
C LEU A 318 -3.63 24.23 -1.57
N ALA A 319 -3.84 23.73 -0.35
CA ALA A 319 -4.83 24.27 0.57
C ALA A 319 -4.52 25.74 0.95
N ALA A 320 -3.25 26.06 1.17
CA ALA A 320 -2.81 27.42 1.48
C ALA A 320 -2.95 28.37 0.27
N SER A 321 -2.69 27.86 -0.94
CA SER A 321 -2.90 28.61 -2.19
C SER A 321 -4.37 28.97 -2.39
N GLU A 322 -5.29 28.03 -2.17
CA GLU A 322 -6.73 28.28 -2.28
C GLU A 322 -7.24 29.31 -1.26
N GLN A 323 -6.74 29.29 -0.02
CA GLN A 323 -7.09 30.28 0.99
C GLN A 323 -6.59 31.70 0.68
N ALA A 324 -5.58 31.82 -0.17
CA ALA A 324 -5.00 33.10 -0.56
C ALA A 324 -5.62 33.69 -1.84
N ALA A 325 -6.39 32.89 -2.59
CA ALA A 325 -7.08 33.27 -3.84
C ALA A 325 -8.48 33.84 -3.57
#